data_AF-A0A2G5D848-F1
#
_entry.id   AF-A0A2G5D848-F1
#
_cell.length_a   1.000
_cell.length_b   1.000
_cell.length_c   1.000
_cell.angle_alpha   90.00
_cell.angle_beta   90.00
_cell.angle_gamma   90.00
#
_symmetry.space_group_name_H-M   'P 1'
#
loop_
_entity.id
_entity.type
_entity.pdbx_description
1 polymer ?
#
loop_
_entity_poly.entity_id
_entity_poly.type
_entity_poly.pdbx_seq_one_letter_code
_entity_poly.pdbx_strand_id
1 'polypeptide(L)'
;MAGVCRAEIDTDVKCAPHKFYEMMKYSLHHLPTIWPEGYTDAQILEGDGTCEGDLRLWTYILPGTTEKVTVRARTTKQDDENMIIVLAADEGSDLHAHYKHFTATVKISPKGDGSLVTWIVEFEKHHHEVPDPHLYLALFNKLTEKVDGHVHKDAICKGEIETEVKCDPHKFYECIKYSLHHLPTIFPEAYTDCKLLEGDGKSQGSLRQWKYLLPGKNHI
;
A
#
# COMPACT_ATOMS: atom_id res chain seq x y z
N MET A 1 1.29 3.82 40.69
CA MET A 1 1.19 3.10 39.40
C MET A 1 1.47 4.13 38.33
N ALA A 2 2.46 3.90 37.46
CA ALA A 2 2.64 4.76 36.30
C ALA A 2 1.41 4.56 35.40
N GLY A 3 0.69 5.64 35.09
CA GLY A 3 -0.48 5.58 34.22
C GLY A 3 -0.08 5.35 32.76
N VAL A 4 -1.06 5.05 31.91
CA VAL A 4 -0.86 4.99 30.46
C VAL A 4 -0.42 6.37 29.96
N CYS A 5 0.70 6.42 29.25
CA CYS A 5 1.24 7.60 28.58
C CYS A 5 0.82 7.60 27.11
N ARG A 6 0.84 8.79 26.49
CA ARG A 6 0.46 9.01 25.09
C ARG A 6 1.50 9.87 24.40
N ALA A 7 1.91 9.49 23.20
CA ALA A 7 2.75 10.28 22.31
C ALA A 7 2.18 10.24 20.88
N GLU A 8 2.39 11.28 20.09
CA GLU A 8 1.83 11.36 18.74
C GLU A 8 2.76 12.08 17.75
N ILE A 9 2.57 11.79 16.47
CA ILE A 9 3.24 12.45 15.36
C ILE A 9 2.29 12.63 14.18
N ASP A 10 2.35 13.82 13.59
CA ASP A 10 1.54 14.25 12.46
C ASP A 10 2.43 14.41 11.22
N THR A 11 2.00 13.83 10.10
CA THR A 11 2.73 13.88 8.84
C THR A 11 1.78 14.27 7.71
N ASP A 12 2.15 15.32 6.97
CA ASP A 12 1.44 15.73 5.75
C ASP A 12 1.87 14.84 4.58
N VAL A 13 0.89 14.27 3.88
CA VAL A 13 1.10 13.38 2.74
C VAL A 13 0.35 13.87 1.52
N LYS A 14 0.85 13.54 0.33
CA LYS A 14 0.29 14.02 -0.95
C LYS A 14 -0.84 13.16 -1.48
N CYS A 15 -0.88 11.88 -1.12
CA CYS A 15 -1.94 10.98 -1.54
C CYS A 15 -3.29 11.33 -0.90
N ALA A 16 -4.37 10.94 -1.59
CA ALA A 16 -5.74 11.12 -1.10
C ALA A 16 -6.00 10.20 0.12
N PRO A 17 -6.85 10.63 1.08
CA PRO A 17 -7.04 9.91 2.36
C PRO A 17 -7.40 8.43 2.19
N HIS A 18 -8.37 8.15 1.31
CA HIS A 18 -8.84 6.78 1.06
C HIS A 18 -7.73 5.88 0.52
N LYS A 19 -6.83 6.38 -0.33
CA LYS A 19 -5.75 5.57 -0.90
C LYS A 19 -4.72 5.17 0.17
N PHE A 20 -4.37 6.11 1.05
CA PHE A 20 -3.48 5.79 2.16
C PHE A 20 -4.14 4.80 3.11
N TYR A 21 -5.42 5.03 3.45
CA TYR A 21 -6.18 4.14 4.32
C TYR A 21 -6.28 2.71 3.75
N GLU A 22 -6.61 2.55 2.47
CA GLU A 22 -6.66 1.26 1.79
C GLU A 22 -5.31 0.54 1.82
N MET A 23 -4.20 1.25 1.59
CA MET A 23 -2.85 0.69 1.69
C MET A 23 -2.55 0.18 3.10
N MET A 24 -2.93 0.94 4.13
CA MET A 24 -2.77 0.53 5.54
C MET A 24 -3.70 -0.62 5.93
N LYS A 25 -4.85 -0.76 5.29
CA LYS A 25 -5.81 -1.83 5.59
C LYS A 25 -5.45 -3.13 4.90
N TYR A 26 -5.14 -3.08 3.60
CA TYR A 26 -5.06 -4.27 2.74
C TYR A 26 -3.64 -4.72 2.44
N SER A 27 -2.65 -3.84 2.59
CA SER A 27 -1.33 -4.06 1.98
C SER A 27 -0.15 -3.96 2.96
N LEU A 28 -0.41 -3.99 4.27
CA LEU A 28 0.65 -3.99 5.29
C LEU A 28 1.60 -5.18 5.20
N HIS A 29 1.17 -6.31 4.63
CA HIS A 29 2.04 -7.47 4.41
C HIS A 29 3.02 -7.27 3.22
N HIS A 30 2.81 -6.26 2.38
CA HIS A 30 3.73 -5.87 1.31
C HIS A 30 4.78 -4.84 1.74
N LEU A 31 4.79 -4.42 3.01
CA LEU A 31 5.79 -3.47 3.51
C LEU A 31 7.25 -3.88 3.27
N PRO A 32 7.63 -5.17 3.39
CA PRO A 32 8.99 -5.59 3.05
C PRO A 32 9.36 -5.39 1.58
N THR A 33 8.38 -5.35 0.67
CA THR A 33 8.59 -5.03 -0.74
C THR A 33 8.70 -3.53 -0.97
N ILE A 34 7.91 -2.73 -0.25
CA ILE A 34 7.87 -1.26 -0.40
C ILE A 34 9.08 -0.59 0.27
N TRP A 35 9.48 -1.12 1.43
CA TRP A 35 10.57 -0.58 2.23
C TRP A 35 11.37 -1.71 2.92
N PRO A 36 12.15 -2.49 2.16
CA PRO A 36 12.91 -3.62 2.67
C PRO A 36 13.97 -3.23 3.72
N GLU A 37 14.46 -1.99 3.69
CA GLU A 37 15.43 -1.50 4.66
C GLU A 37 14.81 -1.20 6.04
N GLY A 38 13.49 -0.97 6.11
CA GLY A 38 12.77 -0.70 7.35
C GLY A 38 11.96 -1.88 7.86
N TYR A 39 11.36 -2.65 6.94
CA TYR A 39 10.58 -3.85 7.25
C TYR A 39 11.22 -5.04 6.55
N THR A 40 11.68 -6.02 7.31
CA THR A 40 12.32 -7.21 6.76
C THR A 40 11.36 -8.37 6.59
N ASP A 41 10.25 -8.37 7.33
CA ASP A 41 9.22 -9.41 7.24
C ASP A 41 7.85 -8.87 7.66
N ALA A 42 6.79 -9.43 7.09
CA ALA A 42 5.41 -9.12 7.43
C ALA A 42 4.50 -10.31 7.10
N GLN A 43 3.82 -10.84 8.11
CA GLN A 43 2.99 -12.04 8.01
C GLN A 43 1.62 -11.81 8.65
N ILE A 44 0.61 -12.48 8.09
CA ILE A 44 -0.71 -12.61 8.71
C ILE A 44 -0.71 -13.97 9.42
N LEU A 45 -0.89 -13.96 10.74
CA LEU A 45 -0.89 -15.16 11.57
C LEU A 45 -2.30 -15.71 11.80
N GLU A 46 -3.28 -14.81 11.96
CA GLU A 46 -4.69 -15.16 12.13
C GLU A 46 -5.54 -14.17 11.34
N GLY A 47 -6.58 -14.67 10.66
CA GLY A 47 -7.50 -13.88 9.85
C GLY A 47 -7.05 -13.66 8.41
N ASP A 48 -7.70 -12.73 7.72
CA ASP A 48 -7.43 -12.40 6.31
C ASP A 48 -6.54 -11.16 6.14
N GLY A 49 -6.24 -10.47 7.23
CA GLY A 49 -5.38 -9.30 7.26
C GLY A 49 -6.08 -8.02 6.82
N THR A 50 -7.40 -7.94 6.86
CA THR A 50 -8.21 -6.77 6.46
C THR A 50 -9.29 -6.37 7.48
N CYS A 51 -9.43 -7.12 8.57
CA CYS A 51 -10.53 -7.03 9.52
C CYS A 51 -10.06 -6.77 10.96
N GLU A 52 -11.00 -6.34 11.82
CA GLU A 52 -10.82 -6.36 13.27
C GLU A 52 -10.61 -7.81 13.76
N GLY A 53 -9.74 -7.98 14.76
CA GLY A 53 -9.37 -9.28 15.32
C GLY A 53 -8.16 -9.93 14.64
N ASP A 54 -7.79 -9.50 13.44
CA ASP A 54 -6.65 -10.05 12.71
C ASP A 54 -5.34 -9.89 13.47
N LEU A 55 -4.49 -10.89 13.34
CA LEU A 55 -3.21 -10.95 14.01
C LEU A 55 -2.08 -10.95 13.00
N ARG A 56 -1.18 -9.99 13.13
CA ARG A 56 -0.04 -9.83 12.22
C ARG A 56 1.27 -9.86 12.97
N LEU A 57 2.30 -10.31 12.27
CA LEU A 57 3.68 -10.31 12.71
C LEU A 57 4.49 -9.42 11.78
N TRP A 58 5.15 -8.41 12.31
CA TRP A 58 6.10 -7.59 11.55
C TRP A 58 7.49 -7.73 12.14
N THR A 59 8.49 -7.76 11.29
CA THR A 59 9.88 -7.58 11.70
C THR A 59 10.39 -6.30 11.07
N TYR A 60 10.79 -5.33 11.89
CA TYR A 60 11.30 -4.04 11.43
C TYR A 60 12.62 -3.65 12.08
N ILE A 61 13.35 -2.75 11.45
CA ILE A 61 14.61 -2.20 11.94
C ILE A 61 14.35 -0.80 12.48
N LEU A 62 14.73 -0.54 13.73
CA LEU A 62 14.52 0.77 14.33
C LEU A 62 15.36 1.84 13.61
N PRO A 63 14.80 3.04 13.32
CA PRO A 63 15.52 4.08 12.60
C PRO A 63 16.82 4.49 13.28
N GLY A 64 17.92 4.47 12.52
CA GLY A 64 19.24 4.88 13.03
C GLY A 64 19.96 3.81 13.85
N THR A 65 19.43 2.59 13.92
CA THR A 65 20.05 1.46 14.61
C THR A 65 20.19 0.25 13.68
N THR A 66 20.81 -0.82 14.18
CA THR A 66 20.81 -2.16 13.54
C THR A 66 19.89 -3.13 14.28
N GLU A 67 19.08 -2.63 15.21
CA GLU A 67 18.21 -3.42 16.07
C GLU A 67 16.99 -3.87 15.29
N LYS A 68 16.76 -5.18 15.26
CA LYS A 68 15.55 -5.79 14.70
C LYS A 68 14.56 -6.05 15.82
N VAL A 69 13.32 -5.62 15.61
CA VAL A 69 12.22 -5.80 16.54
C VAL A 69 11.11 -6.56 15.83
N THR A 70 10.67 -7.65 16.45
CA THR A 70 9.57 -8.48 15.99
C THR A 70 8.32 -8.17 16.80
N VAL A 71 7.29 -7.69 16.13
CA VAL A 71 6.02 -7.29 16.74
C VAL A 71 4.88 -8.14 16.24
N ARG A 72 4.27 -8.85 17.18
CA ARG A 72 2.96 -9.45 17.03
C ARG A 72 1.93 -8.43 17.50
N ALA A 73 0.98 -8.03 16.65
CA ALA A 73 -0.08 -7.13 17.07
C ALA A 73 -1.44 -7.47 16.44
N ARG A 74 -2.50 -7.23 17.19
CA ARG A 74 -3.88 -7.46 16.80
C ARG A 74 -4.54 -6.17 16.36
N THR A 75 -5.32 -6.22 15.28
CA THR A 75 -6.24 -5.13 14.93
C THR A 75 -7.36 -5.11 15.97
N THR A 76 -7.37 -4.15 16.89
CA THR A 76 -8.39 -4.08 17.95
C THR A 76 -9.56 -3.18 17.58
N LYS A 77 -9.36 -2.28 16.62
CA LYS A 77 -10.41 -1.42 16.08
C LYS A 77 -10.10 -1.03 14.64
N GLN A 78 -11.13 -0.98 13.82
CA GLN A 78 -11.12 -0.49 12.45
C GLN A 78 -12.40 0.31 12.19
N ASP A 79 -12.23 1.60 11.92
CA ASP A 79 -13.32 2.54 11.67
C ASP A 79 -13.15 3.07 10.25
N ASP A 80 -13.80 2.41 9.29
CA ASP A 80 -13.69 2.73 7.87
C ASP A 80 -14.26 4.12 7.54
N GLU A 81 -15.28 4.57 8.30
CA GLU A 81 -15.89 5.89 8.11
C GLU A 81 -14.94 7.02 8.50
N ASN A 82 -14.25 6.85 9.64
CA ASN A 82 -13.31 7.85 10.16
C ASN A 82 -11.85 7.58 9.75
N MET A 83 -11.59 6.53 8.97
CA MET A 83 -10.27 6.08 8.55
C MET A 83 -9.29 5.89 9.73
N ILE A 84 -9.71 5.09 10.71
CA ILE A 84 -8.92 4.79 11.91
C ILE A 84 -8.63 3.30 12.01
N ILE A 85 -7.36 2.94 12.20
CA ILE A 85 -6.95 1.57 12.55
C ILE A 85 -6.20 1.62 13.88
N VAL A 86 -6.53 0.71 14.79
CA VAL A 86 -5.86 0.53 16.08
C VAL A 86 -5.22 -0.85 16.12
N LEU A 87 -3.92 -0.88 16.39
CA LEU A 87 -3.10 -2.07 16.53
C LEU A 87 -2.60 -2.17 17.97
N ALA A 88 -2.92 -3.24 18.68
CA ALA A 88 -2.41 -3.50 20.03
C ALA A 88 -1.37 -4.61 19.99
N ALA A 89 -0.21 -4.37 20.59
CA ALA A 89 0.83 -5.39 20.74
C ALA A 89 0.28 -6.58 21.54
N ASP A 90 0.46 -7.78 20.98
CA ASP A 90 0.01 -9.04 21.55
C ASP A 90 1.14 -9.70 22.37
N GLU A 91 0.78 -10.68 23.20
CA GLU A 91 1.75 -11.45 23.96
C GLU A 91 2.76 -12.14 23.02
N GLY A 92 4.04 -12.07 23.39
CA GLY A 92 5.15 -12.56 22.56
C GLY A 92 5.73 -11.55 21.58
N SER A 93 5.23 -10.30 21.56
CA SER A 93 5.93 -9.20 20.90
C SER A 93 7.17 -8.76 21.68
N ASP A 94 8.26 -8.42 20.97
CA ASP A 94 9.46 -7.82 21.56
C ASP A 94 9.16 -6.52 22.33
N LEU A 95 8.05 -5.82 22.00
CA LEU A 95 7.60 -4.62 22.72
C LEU A 95 7.33 -4.91 24.21
N HIS A 96 6.91 -6.13 24.56
CA HIS A 96 6.59 -6.51 25.94
C HIS A 96 7.83 -6.61 26.84
N ALA A 97 9.04 -6.60 26.28
CA ALA A 97 10.27 -6.48 27.06
C ALA A 97 10.39 -5.11 27.76
N HIS A 98 9.77 -4.08 27.20
CA HIS A 98 9.89 -2.69 27.66
C HIS A 98 8.57 -2.10 28.14
N TYR A 99 7.46 -2.48 27.51
CA TYR A 99 6.15 -1.92 27.75
C TYR A 99 5.16 -2.99 28.18
N LYS A 100 4.42 -2.75 29.27
CA LYS A 100 3.29 -3.60 29.70
C LYS A 100 2.10 -3.47 28.75
N HIS A 101 1.96 -2.29 28.16
CA HIS A 101 0.92 -1.98 27.20
C HIS A 101 1.53 -1.15 26.08
N PHE A 102 1.18 -1.46 24.84
CA PHE A 102 1.59 -0.69 23.67
C PHE A 102 0.53 -0.81 22.59
N THR A 103 -0.07 0.32 22.24
CA THR A 103 -1.06 0.44 21.17
C THR A 103 -0.63 1.52 20.20
N ALA A 104 -0.70 1.24 18.91
CA ALA A 104 -0.49 2.19 17.83
C ALA A 104 -1.82 2.44 17.10
N THR A 105 -2.26 3.69 17.06
CA THR A 105 -3.41 4.13 16.29
C THR A 105 -2.92 4.95 15.10
N VAL A 106 -3.40 4.62 13.91
CA VAL A 106 -3.24 5.47 12.73
C VAL A 106 -4.59 6.08 12.37
N LYS A 107 -4.60 7.40 12.16
CA LYS A 107 -5.76 8.17 11.71
C LYS A 107 -5.39 8.92 10.45
N ILE A 108 -6.26 8.88 9.44
CA ILE A 108 -6.04 9.59 8.19
C ILE A 108 -7.18 10.60 8.04
N SER A 109 -6.85 11.86 7.75
CA SER A 109 -7.85 12.90 7.54
C SER A 109 -7.52 13.76 6.30
N PRO A 110 -8.52 14.33 5.60
CA PRO A 110 -8.26 15.24 4.50
C PRO A 110 -7.50 16.49 4.95
N LYS A 111 -6.51 16.93 4.17
CA LYS A 111 -5.80 18.20 4.40
C LYS A 111 -5.35 18.81 3.07
N GLY A 112 -6.02 19.89 2.65
CA GLY A 112 -5.77 20.52 1.35
C GLY A 112 -6.01 19.52 0.20
N ASP A 113 -5.07 19.43 -0.73
CA ASP A 113 -5.10 18.49 -1.85
C ASP A 113 -4.63 17.07 -1.49
N GLY A 114 -4.19 16.85 -0.25
CA GLY A 114 -3.66 15.58 0.24
C GLY A 114 -4.31 15.14 1.55
N SER A 115 -3.51 14.55 2.43
CA SER A 115 -3.97 14.04 3.72
C SER A 115 -3.04 14.42 4.86
N LEU A 116 -3.59 14.40 6.06
CA LEU A 116 -2.86 14.39 7.32
C LEU A 116 -2.95 12.98 7.90
N VAL A 117 -1.79 12.35 8.13
CA VAL A 117 -1.68 11.06 8.81
C VAL A 117 -1.18 11.31 10.23
N THR A 118 -1.97 10.90 11.21
CA THR A 118 -1.65 11.03 12.63
C THR A 118 -1.41 9.63 13.21
N TRP A 119 -0.20 9.40 13.70
CA TRP A 119 0.13 8.22 14.50
C TRP A 119 0.07 8.58 15.98
N ILE A 120 -0.65 7.78 16.76
CA ILE A 120 -0.76 7.91 18.22
C ILE A 120 -0.27 6.62 18.84
N VAL A 121 0.68 6.71 19.76
CA VAL A 121 1.17 5.59 20.56
C VAL A 121 0.72 5.78 22.00
N GLU A 122 -0.04 4.82 22.50
CA GLU A 122 -0.42 4.71 23.91
C GLU A 122 0.36 3.58 24.55
N PHE A 123 1.04 3.85 25.67
CA PHE A 123 1.98 2.90 26.25
C PHE A 123 2.06 2.99 27.77
N GLU A 124 2.34 1.85 28.42
CA GLU A 124 2.70 1.78 29.83
C GLU A 124 4.08 1.13 29.95
N LYS A 125 5.05 1.85 30.51
CA LYS A 125 6.41 1.34 30.75
C LYS A 125 6.44 0.33 31.90
N HIS A 126 7.35 -0.63 31.85
CA HIS A 126 7.63 -1.48 33.02
C HIS A 126 8.18 -0.67 34.20
N HIS A 127 9.09 0.26 33.93
CA HIS A 127 9.69 1.16 34.91
C HIS A 127 10.14 2.48 34.25
N HIS A 128 10.48 3.47 35.08
CA HIS A 128 10.76 4.85 34.63
C HIS A 128 11.99 5.01 33.72
N GLU A 129 12.94 4.08 33.79
CA GLU A 129 14.16 4.09 32.96
C GLU A 129 13.92 3.58 31.53
N VAL A 130 12.78 2.93 31.26
CA VAL A 130 12.42 2.54 29.89
C VAL A 130 12.26 3.83 29.07
N PRO A 131 12.88 3.93 27.88
CA PRO A 131 12.75 5.13 27.04
C PRO A 131 11.31 5.32 26.56
N ASP A 132 10.97 6.56 26.21
CA ASP A 132 9.74 6.86 25.49
C ASP A 132 9.81 6.30 24.04
N PRO A 133 8.67 6.06 23.38
CA PRO A 133 8.62 5.34 22.10
C PRO A 133 9.04 6.19 20.88
N HIS A 134 9.98 7.12 21.03
CA HIS A 134 10.43 8.03 19.98
C HIS A 134 10.96 7.31 18.74
N LEU A 135 11.67 6.19 18.91
CA LEU A 135 12.16 5.39 17.78
C LEU A 135 11.00 4.76 16.98
N TYR A 136 9.91 4.38 17.64
CA TYR A 136 8.72 3.85 16.97
C TYR A 136 7.95 4.97 16.26
N LEU A 137 7.81 6.16 16.86
CA LEU A 137 7.23 7.31 16.17
C LEU A 137 8.04 7.71 14.92
N ALA A 138 9.37 7.68 15.02
CA ALA A 138 10.25 7.92 13.87
C ALA A 138 10.10 6.84 12.79
N LEU A 139 9.89 5.58 13.19
CA LEU A 139 9.62 4.47 12.27
C LEU A 139 8.29 4.71 11.54
N PHE A 140 7.23 5.05 12.27
CA PHE A 140 5.91 5.32 11.70
C PHE A 140 5.91 6.53 10.77
N ASN A 141 6.62 7.60 11.11
CA ASN A 141 6.78 8.74 10.20
C ASN A 141 7.48 8.33 8.90
N LYS A 142 8.57 7.57 8.98
CA LYS A 142 9.26 7.05 7.78
C LYS A 142 8.38 6.10 6.96
N LEU A 143 7.63 5.23 7.64
CA LEU A 143 6.65 4.36 7.00
C LEU A 143 5.64 5.20 6.21
N THR A 144 5.08 6.24 6.82
CA THR A 144 4.14 7.17 6.19
C THR A 144 4.74 7.81 4.93
N GLU A 145 5.98 8.32 5.00
CA GLU A 145 6.66 8.89 3.84
C GLU A 145 6.87 7.86 2.70
N LYS A 146 7.21 6.62 3.05
CA LYS A 146 7.41 5.53 2.08
C LYS A 146 6.11 5.11 1.41
N VAL A 147 5.04 5.00 2.20
CA VAL A 147 3.70 4.69 1.70
C VAL A 147 3.19 5.81 0.81
N ASP A 148 3.30 7.08 1.22
CA ASP A 148 2.90 8.22 0.38
C ASP A 148 3.63 8.20 -0.97
N GLY A 149 4.95 7.99 -0.95
CA GLY A 149 5.74 7.87 -2.17
C GLY A 149 5.36 6.67 -3.05
N HIS A 150 4.93 5.54 -2.46
CA HIS A 150 4.49 4.35 -3.20
C HIS A 150 3.12 4.57 -3.83
N VAL A 151 2.13 4.97 -3.02
CA VAL A 151 0.75 5.22 -3.46
C VAL A 151 0.68 6.36 -4.48
N HIS A 152 1.54 7.37 -4.35
CA HIS A 152 1.62 8.45 -5.33
C HIS A 152 2.26 8.02 -6.65
N LYS A 153 3.23 7.08 -6.64
CA LYS A 153 3.79 6.52 -7.89
C LYS A 153 2.76 5.70 -8.66
N ASP A 154 1.91 4.95 -7.96
CA ASP A 154 0.81 4.20 -8.58
C ASP A 154 -0.29 5.13 -9.13
N ALA A 155 -0.34 6.39 -8.67
CA ALA A 155 -1.19 7.42 -9.26
C ALA A 155 -0.64 8.00 -10.59
N ILE A 156 0.65 7.80 -10.89
CA ILE A 156 1.26 8.21 -12.17
C ILE A 156 1.20 7.02 -13.14
N CYS A 157 0.00 6.78 -13.69
CA CYS A 157 -0.29 6.26 -15.05
C CYS A 157 -1.76 5.76 -15.15
N LYS A 158 -2.74 6.56 -14.76
CA LYS A 158 -4.09 6.46 -15.34
C LYS A 158 -4.32 7.67 -16.22
N GLY A 159 -3.99 7.55 -17.50
CA GLY A 159 -4.50 8.44 -18.53
C GLY A 159 -5.86 7.93 -18.97
N GLU A 160 -6.94 8.52 -18.48
CA GLU A 160 -8.27 8.30 -19.05
C GLU A 160 -8.41 9.26 -20.24
N ILE A 161 -8.47 8.70 -21.45
CA ILE A 161 -8.74 9.44 -22.67
C ILE A 161 -10.17 9.07 -23.08
N GLU A 162 -11.08 10.03 -22.96
CA GLU A 162 -12.43 9.92 -23.50
C GLU A 162 -12.46 10.52 -24.89
N THR A 163 -12.82 9.72 -25.90
CA THR A 163 -13.01 10.19 -27.27
C THR A 163 -14.35 9.69 -27.77
N GLU A 164 -15.12 10.58 -28.39
CA GLU A 164 -16.39 10.23 -29.00
C GLU A 164 -16.15 9.37 -30.26
N VAL A 165 -16.65 8.14 -30.23
CA VAL A 165 -16.63 7.25 -31.39
C VAL A 165 -17.91 7.41 -32.19
N LYS A 166 -17.80 7.60 -33.51
CA LYS A 166 -18.94 7.79 -34.43
C LYS A 166 -19.57 6.46 -34.88
N CYS A 167 -19.37 5.39 -34.13
CA CYS A 167 -19.86 4.05 -34.46
C CYS A 167 -20.60 3.44 -33.27
N ASP A 168 -21.33 2.36 -33.54
CA ASP A 168 -22.05 1.60 -32.53
C ASP A 168 -21.09 1.10 -31.42
N PRO A 169 -21.36 1.40 -30.13
CA PRO A 169 -20.47 1.04 -29.03
C PRO A 169 -20.22 -0.47 -28.90
N HIS A 170 -21.23 -1.31 -29.18
CA HIS A 170 -21.05 -2.76 -29.12
C HIS A 170 -20.12 -3.25 -30.23
N LYS A 171 -20.27 -2.74 -31.46
CA LYS A 171 -19.37 -3.06 -32.56
C LYS A 171 -17.94 -2.56 -32.30
N PHE A 172 -17.80 -1.38 -31.72
CA PHE A 172 -16.49 -0.85 -31.33
C PHE A 172 -15.82 -1.74 -30.29
N TYR A 173 -16.56 -2.15 -29.25
CA TYR A 173 -16.09 -3.06 -28.22
C TYR A 173 -15.72 -4.43 -28.79
N GLU A 174 -16.54 -5.01 -29.65
CA GLU A 174 -16.24 -6.29 -30.30
C GLU A 174 -14.98 -6.22 -31.18
N CYS A 175 -14.78 -5.10 -31.88
CA CYS A 175 -13.57 -4.85 -32.65
C CYS A 175 -12.33 -4.84 -31.74
N ILE A 176 -12.37 -4.08 -30.64
CA ILE A 176 -11.27 -4.06 -29.66
C ILE A 176 -11.08 -5.43 -29.00
N LYS A 177 -12.14 -6.21 -28.79
CA LYS A 177 -12.00 -7.49 -28.09
C LYS A 177 -11.46 -8.60 -29.00
N TYR A 178 -11.99 -8.70 -30.20
CA TYR A 178 -11.81 -9.87 -31.08
C TYR A 178 -10.98 -9.62 -32.33
N SER A 179 -10.84 -8.36 -32.75
CA SER A 179 -10.23 -8.00 -34.04
C SER A 179 -8.83 -7.39 -33.90
N LEU A 180 -8.16 -7.55 -32.76
CA LEU A 180 -6.86 -6.90 -32.49
C LEU A 180 -5.73 -7.39 -33.42
N HIS A 181 -5.86 -8.58 -34.00
CA HIS A 181 -4.94 -9.05 -35.04
C HIS A 181 -4.97 -8.20 -36.32
N HIS A 182 -6.03 -7.40 -36.52
CA HIS A 182 -6.10 -6.43 -37.61
C HIS A 182 -5.45 -5.09 -37.27
N LEU A 183 -4.96 -4.86 -36.04
CA LEU A 183 -4.35 -3.58 -35.67
C LEU A 183 -3.17 -3.16 -36.56
N PRO A 184 -2.25 -4.06 -36.97
CA PRO A 184 -1.20 -3.68 -37.93
C PRO A 184 -1.75 -3.27 -39.31
N THR A 185 -2.96 -3.69 -39.66
CA THR A 185 -3.65 -3.27 -40.89
C THR A 185 -4.41 -1.96 -40.71
N ILE A 186 -5.02 -1.75 -39.55
CA ILE A 186 -5.83 -0.56 -39.24
C ILE A 186 -4.94 0.64 -38.90
N PHE A 187 -3.85 0.41 -38.17
CA PHE A 187 -2.89 1.42 -37.70
C PHE A 187 -1.45 0.95 -37.97
N PRO A 188 -1.05 0.79 -39.24
CA PRO A 188 0.31 0.34 -39.60
C PRO A 188 1.41 1.27 -39.06
N GLU A 189 1.09 2.54 -38.81
CA GLU A 189 1.98 3.54 -38.22
C GLU A 189 2.23 3.32 -36.72
N ALA A 190 1.34 2.60 -36.03
CA ALA A 190 1.43 2.37 -34.59
C ALA A 190 1.75 0.92 -34.23
N TYR A 191 1.32 -0.05 -35.05
CA TYR A 191 1.48 -1.48 -34.78
C TYR A 191 2.14 -2.20 -35.95
N THR A 192 3.13 -3.04 -35.64
CA THR A 192 3.85 -3.85 -36.64
C THR A 192 3.44 -5.31 -36.63
N ASP A 193 3.00 -5.84 -35.48
CA ASP A 193 2.67 -7.25 -35.34
C ASP A 193 1.68 -7.42 -34.18
N CYS A 194 0.76 -8.36 -34.31
CA CYS A 194 -0.13 -8.77 -33.24
C CYS A 194 -0.47 -10.24 -33.40
N LYS A 195 -0.02 -11.08 -32.47
CA LYS A 195 -0.20 -12.53 -32.51
C LYS A 195 -0.70 -13.09 -31.18
N LEU A 196 -1.52 -14.14 -31.29
CA LEU A 196 -1.96 -14.93 -30.15
C LEU A 196 -0.84 -15.91 -29.79
N LEU A 197 -0.40 -15.90 -28.53
CA LEU A 197 0.60 -16.83 -28.01
C LEU A 197 -0.08 -18.05 -27.38
N GLU A 198 -1.12 -17.84 -26.57
CA GLU A 198 -1.83 -18.90 -25.87
C GLU A 198 -3.35 -18.60 -25.77
N GLY A 199 -4.15 -19.66 -25.72
CA GLY A 199 -5.61 -19.58 -25.63
C GLY A 199 -6.31 -19.38 -26.97
N ASP A 200 -7.57 -18.93 -26.92
CA ASP A 200 -8.44 -18.66 -28.08
C ASP A 200 -8.52 -17.16 -28.42
N GLY A 201 -7.91 -16.30 -27.59
CA GLY A 201 -7.98 -14.86 -27.69
C GLY A 201 -9.35 -14.27 -27.29
N LYS A 202 -10.32 -15.06 -26.86
CA LYS A 202 -11.67 -14.59 -26.52
C LYS A 202 -11.97 -14.78 -25.04
N SER A 203 -11.44 -15.85 -24.48
CA SER A 203 -11.64 -16.30 -23.12
C SER A 203 -10.57 -15.73 -22.18
N GLN A 204 -10.95 -15.59 -20.92
CA GLN A 204 -10.03 -15.19 -19.86
C GLN A 204 -8.85 -16.18 -19.79
N GLY A 205 -7.63 -15.65 -19.67
CA GLY A 205 -6.40 -16.46 -19.68
C GLY A 205 -5.70 -16.57 -21.04
N SER A 206 -6.25 -15.98 -22.10
CA SER A 206 -5.55 -15.91 -23.40
C SER A 206 -4.38 -14.92 -23.36
N LEU A 207 -3.22 -15.33 -23.89
CA LEU A 207 -2.01 -14.51 -23.98
C LEU A 207 -1.81 -13.99 -25.40
N ARG A 208 -1.66 -12.67 -25.56
CA ARG A 208 -1.40 -12.02 -26.85
C ARG A 208 -0.10 -11.22 -26.79
N GLN A 209 0.68 -11.28 -27.86
CA GLN A 209 1.87 -10.46 -28.06
C GLN A 209 1.63 -9.44 -29.17
N TRP A 210 2.06 -8.20 -28.93
CA TRP A 210 1.84 -7.06 -29.80
C TRP A 210 3.17 -6.35 -29.92
N LYS A 211 3.50 -5.90 -31.14
CA LYS A 211 4.65 -5.04 -31.40
C LYS A 211 4.12 -3.71 -31.89
N TYR A 212 4.54 -2.64 -31.23
CA TYR A 212 4.15 -1.28 -31.57
C TYR A 212 5.39 -0.42 -31.83
N LEU A 213 5.19 0.62 -32.63
CA LEU A 213 6.20 1.61 -32.94
C LEU A 213 6.13 2.71 -31.89
N LEU A 214 7.26 3.00 -31.26
CA LEU A 214 7.37 4.09 -30.30
C LEU A 214 7.76 5.38 -31.03
N PRO A 215 6.97 6.48 -30.90
CA PRO A 215 7.35 7.77 -31.45
C PRO A 215 8.72 8.20 -30.90
N GLY A 216 9.68 8.46 -31.79
CA GLY A 216 11.03 8.94 -31.43
C GLY A 216 12.13 7.88 -31.40
N LYS A 217 11.85 6.59 -31.64
CA LYS A 217 12.88 5.58 -31.93
C LYS A 217 12.96 5.32 -33.44
N ASN A 218 13.69 6.18 -34.15
CA ASN A 218 14.16 5.85 -35.50
C ASN A 218 15.14 4.68 -35.39
N HIS A 219 14.88 3.63 -36.16
CA HIS A 219 15.75 2.47 -36.31
C HIS A 219 17.13 2.91 -36.84
N ILE A 220 18.20 2.49 -36.15
CA ILE A 220 19.53 2.31 -36.73
C ILE A 220 19.59 0.85 -37.20
#